data_AF-A0A401TRJ2-F1
#
_entry.id   AF-A0A401TRJ2-F1
#
_cell.length_a   1.000
_cell.length_b   1.000
_cell.length_c   1.000
_cell.angle_alpha   90.00
_cell.angle_beta   90.00
_cell.angle_gamma   90.00
#
_symmetry.space_group_name_H-M   'P 1'
#
loop_
_entity.id
_entity.type
_entity.pdbx_description
1 polymer ?
#
loop_
_entity_poly.entity_id
_entity_poly.type
_entity_poly.pdbx_seq_one_letter_code
_entity_poly.pdbx_strand_id
1 'polypeptide(L)'
;YDGHVLGSPRGEDFFATVRKLHRWLLLPGDGNGIGRKITGTAAICLIVMLISGLVLRWPHRARSVKMWLKPNLALRGRGLHRSLHAVIGTWVLPVYLVMTLTGLWYSFEWYKAGANWLLARPQAMAAAMQPKPPRGAAASEGKADAKAETNKTDTKTAETKPLGFDRVWTTFLQQENNDYGRALLTLPAGAGAAVRVRSWSRSSSLESVRDEFRIDAVTGHVISSDRYADKTLGERVLAGVLDIHRGAILGWPGKLAFMLAAAMMPLFAVTGLLLYLSRRRHRRL
;
A
#
# COMPACT_ATOMS: atom_id res chain seq x y z
N TYR A 1 28.85 0.87 -8.61
CA TYR A 1 28.33 -0.45 -8.26
C TYR A 1 29.36 -1.47 -8.71
N ASP A 2 29.84 -2.31 -7.81
CA ASP A 2 30.86 -3.35 -8.04
C ASP A 2 30.25 -4.72 -8.35
N GLY A 3 28.92 -4.84 -8.35
CA GLY A 3 28.21 -6.08 -8.62
C GLY A 3 28.15 -7.05 -7.43
N HIS A 4 28.58 -6.63 -6.23
CA HIS A 4 28.53 -7.50 -5.05
C HIS A 4 27.07 -7.84 -4.68
N VAL A 5 26.77 -9.14 -4.62
CA VAL A 5 25.45 -9.65 -4.20
C VAL A 5 25.32 -9.49 -2.69
N LEU A 6 24.35 -8.68 -2.23
CA LEU A 6 24.15 -8.37 -0.81
C LEU A 6 23.33 -9.42 -0.03
N GLY A 7 22.89 -10.50 -0.71
CA GLY A 7 22.05 -11.55 -0.13
C GLY A 7 20.59 -11.12 0.07
N SER A 8 19.82 -11.96 0.77
CA SER A 8 18.40 -11.70 1.04
C SER A 8 18.20 -10.71 2.19
N PRO A 9 17.19 -9.82 2.11
CA PRO A 9 16.86 -8.92 3.21
C PRO A 9 16.53 -9.65 4.52
N ARG A 10 17.15 -9.22 5.62
CA ARG A 10 16.83 -9.76 6.96
C ARG A 10 15.39 -9.45 7.34
N GLY A 11 14.65 -10.46 7.79
CA GLY A 11 13.28 -10.32 8.29
C GLY A 11 12.19 -10.22 7.21
N GLU A 12 12.52 -10.49 5.95
CA GLU A 12 11.57 -10.47 4.84
C GLU A 12 10.31 -11.31 5.12
N ASP A 13 10.48 -12.54 5.63
CA ASP A 13 9.38 -13.46 5.94
C ASP A 13 8.44 -12.93 7.03
N PHE A 14 9.00 -12.28 8.05
CA PHE A 14 8.21 -11.64 9.12
C PHE A 14 7.35 -10.52 8.54
N PHE A 15 7.95 -9.60 7.76
CA PHE A 15 7.19 -8.50 7.15
C PHE A 15 6.20 -9.00 6.10
N ALA A 16 6.52 -10.06 5.37
CA ALA A 16 5.59 -10.72 4.46
C ALA A 16 4.38 -11.27 5.21
N THR A 17 4.61 -11.94 6.35
CA THR A 17 3.56 -12.49 7.21
C THR A 17 2.68 -11.39 7.80
N VAL A 18 3.27 -10.34 8.40
CA VAL A 18 2.52 -9.19 8.94
C VAL A 18 1.69 -8.52 7.85
N ARG A 19 2.23 -8.36 6.63
CA ARG A 19 1.48 -7.79 5.51
C ARG A 19 0.30 -8.66 5.09
N LYS A 20 0.48 -10.00 5.04
CA LYS A 20 -0.60 -10.95 4.74
C LYS A 20 -1.69 -10.92 5.83
N LEU A 21 -1.30 -10.83 7.11
CA LEU A 21 -2.23 -10.68 8.23
C LEU A 21 -3.01 -9.37 8.13
N HIS A 22 -2.32 -8.25 7.95
CA HIS A 22 -2.93 -6.92 7.89
C HIS A 22 -3.88 -6.75 6.70
N ARG A 23 -3.50 -7.26 5.51
CA ARG A 23 -4.30 -7.09 4.30
C ARG A 23 -5.41 -8.13 4.18
N TRP A 24 -5.17 -9.38 4.60
CA TRP A 24 -6.01 -10.52 4.27
C TRP A 24 -6.28 -11.49 5.42
N LEU A 25 -5.87 -11.18 6.66
CA LEU A 25 -6.03 -12.06 7.82
C LEU A 25 -5.35 -13.42 7.68
N LEU A 26 -4.28 -13.49 6.88
CA LEU A 26 -3.60 -14.75 6.51
C LEU A 26 -4.49 -15.75 5.76
N LEU A 27 -5.68 -15.33 5.31
CA LEU A 27 -6.57 -16.17 4.51
C LEU A 27 -6.02 -16.38 3.10
N PRO A 28 -6.30 -17.54 2.48
CA PRO A 28 -5.85 -17.84 1.13
C PRO A 28 -6.51 -16.93 0.08
N GLY A 29 -5.86 -16.83 -1.09
CA GLY A 29 -6.38 -16.11 -2.25
C GLY A 29 -5.62 -14.83 -2.63
N ASP A 30 -4.46 -14.56 -2.00
CA ASP A 30 -3.45 -13.56 -2.41
C ASP A 30 -4.01 -12.22 -2.90
N GLY A 31 -5.04 -11.71 -2.21
CA GLY A 31 -5.70 -10.44 -2.52
C GLY A 31 -7.02 -10.52 -3.25
N ASN A 32 -7.38 -11.66 -3.84
CA ASN A 32 -8.70 -11.91 -4.43
C ASN A 32 -9.66 -12.65 -3.49
N GLY A 33 -9.16 -13.15 -2.36
CA GLY A 33 -9.95 -13.83 -1.34
C GLY A 33 -10.84 -12.91 -0.49
N ILE A 34 -11.68 -13.54 0.33
CA ILE A 34 -12.60 -12.87 1.26
C ILE A 34 -11.87 -12.01 2.30
N GLY A 35 -10.60 -12.34 2.63
CA GLY A 35 -9.79 -11.60 3.59
C GLY A 35 -9.69 -10.11 3.29
N ARG A 36 -9.51 -9.73 2.01
CA ARG A 36 -9.49 -8.30 1.60
C ARG A 36 -10.82 -7.60 1.88
N LYS A 37 -11.94 -8.30 1.69
CA LYS A 37 -13.28 -7.74 1.94
C LYS A 37 -13.49 -7.52 3.43
N ILE A 38 -13.10 -8.50 4.26
CA ILE A 38 -13.25 -8.42 5.72
C ILE A 38 -12.44 -7.26 6.29
N THR A 39 -11.15 -7.15 5.93
CA THR A 39 -10.28 -6.06 6.41
C THR A 39 -10.75 -4.69 5.90
N GLY A 40 -11.18 -4.61 4.64
CA GLY A 40 -11.79 -3.40 4.07
C GLY A 40 -13.06 -2.97 4.79
N THR A 41 -13.98 -3.90 5.06
CA THR A 41 -15.21 -3.62 5.82
C THR A 41 -14.90 -3.21 7.26
N ALA A 42 -13.92 -3.84 7.91
CA ALA A 42 -13.46 -3.42 9.23
C ALA A 42 -12.94 -1.98 9.24
N ALA A 43 -12.24 -1.54 8.18
CA ALA A 43 -11.82 -0.15 8.03
C ALA A 43 -13.02 0.82 7.90
N ILE A 44 -14.06 0.44 7.16
CA ILE A 44 -15.31 1.24 7.08
C ILE A 44 -15.99 1.31 8.46
N CYS A 45 -16.14 0.19 9.15
CA CYS A 45 -16.69 0.15 10.51
C CYS A 45 -15.90 1.05 11.46
N LEU A 46 -14.57 1.05 11.34
CA LEU A 46 -13.72 1.92 12.14
C LEU A 46 -13.97 3.41 11.80
N ILE A 47 -14.09 3.79 10.53
CA ILE A 47 -14.46 5.17 10.14
C ILE A 47 -15.78 5.58 10.81
N VAL A 48 -16.80 4.72 10.75
CA VAL A 48 -18.10 4.97 11.39
C VAL A 48 -17.96 5.14 12.91
N MET A 49 -17.15 4.30 13.57
CA MET A 49 -16.86 4.42 15.00
C MET A 49 -16.11 5.72 15.35
N LEU A 50 -15.15 6.15 14.52
CA LEU A 50 -14.41 7.40 14.71
C LEU A 50 -15.35 8.60 14.62
N ILE A 51 -16.20 8.65 13.59
CA ILE A 51 -17.19 9.72 13.40
C ILE A 51 -18.20 9.71 14.55
N SER A 52 -18.74 8.54 14.90
CA SER A 52 -19.70 8.40 15.99
C SER A 52 -19.08 8.80 17.34
N GLY A 53 -17.83 8.41 17.60
CA GLY A 53 -17.09 8.79 18.79
C GLY A 53 -16.87 10.30 18.89
N LEU A 54 -16.56 10.96 17.76
CA LEU A 54 -16.42 12.41 17.68
C LEU A 54 -17.76 13.12 17.95
N VAL A 55 -18.85 12.67 17.33
CA VAL A 55 -20.20 13.21 17.54
C VAL A 55 -20.65 13.04 18.99
N LEU A 56 -20.47 11.85 19.58
CA LEU A 56 -20.82 11.59 20.98
C LEU A 56 -19.96 12.37 21.98
N ARG A 57 -18.73 12.71 21.59
CA ARG A 57 -17.81 13.51 22.40
C ARG A 57 -18.09 15.00 22.27
N TRP A 58 -18.75 15.45 21.20
CA TRP A 58 -19.04 16.85 20.91
C TRP A 58 -19.81 17.47 22.09
N PRO A 59 -19.14 18.24 22.97
CA PRO A 59 -19.77 18.73 24.17
C PRO A 59 -20.60 19.97 23.84
N HIS A 60 -21.68 20.19 24.57
CA HIS A 60 -22.44 21.45 24.51
C HIS A 60 -21.56 22.68 24.85
N ARG A 61 -20.37 22.47 25.43
CA ARG A 61 -19.30 23.46 25.67
C ARG A 61 -18.02 23.13 24.88
N ALA A 62 -18.11 23.17 23.55
CA ALA A 62 -17.02 22.85 22.63
C ALA A 62 -15.70 23.63 22.83
N ARG A 63 -15.73 24.76 23.56
CA ARG A 63 -14.59 25.69 23.69
C ARG A 63 -13.53 25.32 24.75
N SER A 64 -13.72 24.28 25.56
CA SER A 64 -12.74 23.94 26.61
C SER A 64 -11.65 22.97 26.12
N VAL A 65 -10.53 23.48 25.62
CA VAL A 65 -9.39 22.68 25.13
C VAL A 65 -8.87 21.69 26.20
N LYS A 66 -8.87 22.09 27.47
CA LYS A 66 -8.45 21.25 28.60
C LYS A 66 -9.31 19.99 28.74
N MET A 67 -10.62 20.08 28.47
CA MET A 67 -11.53 18.92 28.49
C MET A 67 -11.30 17.97 27.31
N TRP A 68 -10.87 18.51 26.17
CA TRP A 68 -10.61 17.74 24.95
C TRP A 68 -9.27 17.02 24.98
N LEU A 69 -8.25 17.61 25.61
CA LEU A 69 -6.87 17.13 25.50
C LEU A 69 -6.27 16.62 26.82
N LYS A 70 -6.86 16.85 27.99
CA LYS A 70 -6.30 16.37 29.26
C LYS A 70 -7.06 15.16 29.81
N PRO A 71 -6.44 13.96 29.89
CA PRO A 71 -7.07 12.83 30.54
C PRO A 71 -7.20 13.09 32.05
N ASN A 72 -8.34 12.74 32.63
CA ASN A 72 -8.57 12.87 34.06
C ASN A 72 -8.17 11.58 34.76
N LEU A 73 -6.90 11.52 35.17
CA LEU A 73 -6.30 10.38 35.87
C LEU A 73 -6.76 10.25 37.33
N ALA A 74 -7.46 11.25 37.88
CA ALA A 74 -8.01 11.17 39.24
C ALA A 74 -9.26 10.28 39.31
N LEU A 75 -9.89 10.00 38.16
CA LEU A 75 -11.00 9.05 38.09
C LEU A 75 -10.49 7.62 38.30
N ARG A 76 -11.35 6.74 38.81
CA ARG A 76 -11.05 5.30 38.96
C ARG A 76 -12.05 4.44 38.17
N GLY A 77 -11.61 3.23 37.80
CA GLY A 77 -12.42 2.24 37.09
C GLY A 77 -12.99 2.75 35.77
N ARG A 78 -14.32 2.65 35.60
CA ARG A 78 -15.02 3.02 34.35
C ARG A 78 -14.79 4.48 33.94
N GLY A 79 -14.74 5.40 34.90
CA GLY A 79 -14.53 6.83 34.62
C GLY A 79 -13.15 7.10 33.99
N LEU A 80 -12.12 6.43 34.49
CA LEU A 80 -10.76 6.49 33.96
C LEU A 80 -10.70 5.93 32.54
N HIS A 81 -11.23 4.72 32.32
CA HIS A 81 -11.22 4.09 30.99
C HIS A 81 -11.95 4.95 29.96
N ARG A 82 -13.09 5.54 30.33
CA ARG A 82 -13.81 6.47 29.45
C ARG A 82 -13.01 7.73 29.17
N SER A 83 -12.35 8.30 30.18
CA SER A 83 -11.53 9.50 30.02
C SER A 83 -10.32 9.25 29.12
N LEU A 84 -9.57 8.18 29.38
CA LEU A 84 -8.42 7.76 28.58
C LEU A 84 -8.83 7.46 27.14
N HIS A 85 -9.82 6.58 26.94
CA HIS A 85 -10.29 6.20 25.60
C HIS A 85 -10.74 7.41 24.79
N ALA A 86 -11.49 8.33 25.40
CA ALA A 86 -12.01 9.48 24.67
C ALA A 86 -10.95 10.57 24.41
N VAL A 87 -10.05 10.86 25.37
CA VAL A 87 -8.99 11.86 25.18
C VAL A 87 -7.91 11.37 24.23
N ILE A 88 -7.37 10.18 24.48
CA ILE A 88 -6.35 9.58 23.62
C ILE A 88 -6.94 9.31 22.24
N GLY A 89 -8.19 8.83 22.17
CA GLY A 89 -8.92 8.66 20.92
C GLY A 89 -9.01 9.95 20.11
N THR A 90 -9.16 11.11 20.76
CA THR A 90 -9.14 12.42 20.08
C THR A 90 -7.78 12.73 19.46
N TRP A 91 -6.68 12.40 20.15
CA TRP A 91 -5.33 12.64 19.64
C TRP A 91 -5.01 11.80 18.40
N VAL A 92 -5.41 10.52 18.42
CA VAL A 92 -5.12 9.59 17.32
C VAL A 92 -6.19 9.58 16.23
N LEU A 93 -7.34 10.23 16.44
CA LEU A 93 -8.43 10.33 15.46
C LEU A 93 -7.96 10.79 14.06
N PRO A 94 -7.21 11.90 13.90
CA PRO A 94 -6.76 12.32 12.58
C PRO A 94 -5.86 11.26 11.92
N VAL A 95 -5.01 10.59 12.70
CA VAL A 95 -4.11 9.54 12.21
C VAL A 95 -4.93 8.34 11.73
N TYR A 96 -5.87 7.85 12.53
CA TYR A 96 -6.72 6.73 12.13
C TYR A 96 -7.64 7.05 10.95
N LEU A 97 -8.12 8.30 10.83
CA LEU A 97 -8.90 8.72 9.68
C LEU A 97 -8.05 8.66 8.40
N VAL A 98 -6.81 9.17 8.44
CA VAL A 98 -5.88 9.09 7.32
C VAL A 98 -5.57 7.63 6.97
N MET A 99 -5.24 6.79 7.95
CA MET A 99 -4.93 5.37 7.74
C MET A 99 -6.11 4.62 7.13
N THR A 100 -7.33 4.83 7.64
CA THR A 100 -8.51 4.10 7.15
C THR A 100 -8.91 4.55 5.75
N LEU A 101 -8.97 5.85 5.47
CA LEU A 101 -9.29 6.37 4.12
C LEU A 101 -8.27 5.90 3.08
N THR A 102 -6.98 5.98 3.39
CA THR A 102 -5.93 5.46 2.49
C THR A 102 -5.90 3.93 2.42
N GLY A 103 -6.36 3.22 3.45
CA GLY A 103 -6.50 1.77 3.43
C GLY A 103 -7.60 1.26 2.50
N LEU A 104 -8.70 2.02 2.37
CA LEU A 104 -9.80 1.70 1.45
C LEU A 104 -9.34 1.64 -0.01
N TRP A 105 -8.35 2.46 -0.39
CA TRP A 105 -7.72 2.44 -1.70
C TRP A 105 -7.19 1.05 -2.11
N TYR A 106 -6.68 0.27 -1.14
CA TYR A 106 -6.15 -1.07 -1.42
C TYR A 106 -7.20 -2.18 -1.33
N SER A 107 -8.37 -1.87 -0.79
CA SER A 107 -9.42 -2.85 -0.50
C SER A 107 -10.53 -2.85 -1.54
N PHE A 108 -10.89 -1.67 -2.04
CA PHE A 108 -12.05 -1.48 -2.89
C PHE A 108 -11.71 -0.78 -4.21
N GLU A 109 -11.91 -1.48 -5.32
CA GLU A 109 -11.65 -0.92 -6.66
C GLU A 109 -12.54 0.29 -6.97
N TRP A 110 -13.79 0.32 -6.51
CA TRP A 110 -14.68 1.48 -6.70
C TRP A 110 -14.13 2.73 -6.01
N TYR A 111 -13.54 2.57 -4.81
CA TYR A 111 -12.98 3.68 -4.05
C TYR A 111 -11.73 4.23 -4.75
N LYS A 112 -10.87 3.32 -5.19
CA LYS A 112 -9.69 3.65 -6.00
C LYS A 112 -10.05 4.32 -7.33
N ALA A 113 -11.06 3.80 -8.03
CA ALA A 113 -11.54 4.37 -9.28
C ALA A 113 -12.11 5.78 -9.08
N GLY A 114 -12.91 6.00 -8.02
CA GLY A 114 -13.42 7.33 -7.67
C GLY A 114 -12.31 8.31 -7.33
N ALA A 115 -11.31 7.89 -6.56
CA ALA A 115 -10.16 8.73 -6.24
C ALA A 115 -9.30 9.05 -7.48
N ASN A 116 -9.10 8.08 -8.38
CA ASN A 116 -8.45 8.34 -9.68
C ASN A 116 -9.27 9.32 -10.53
N TRP A 117 -10.58 9.13 -10.64
CA TRP A 117 -11.45 10.03 -11.40
C TRP A 117 -11.42 11.46 -10.87
N LEU A 118 -11.34 11.62 -9.54
CA LEU A 118 -11.31 12.93 -8.90
C LEU A 118 -9.95 13.64 -9.01
N LEU A 119 -8.84 12.89 -8.95
CA LEU A 119 -7.50 13.46 -8.76
C LEU A 119 -6.54 13.27 -9.95
N ALA A 120 -6.81 12.34 -10.87
CA ALA A 120 -5.97 12.09 -12.04
C ALA A 120 -6.43 12.92 -13.23
N ARG A 121 -5.50 13.23 -14.15
CA ARG A 121 -5.87 13.84 -15.44
C ARG A 121 -6.59 12.82 -16.34
N PRO A 122 -7.49 13.26 -17.25
CA PRO A 122 -8.22 12.36 -18.16
C PRO A 122 -7.32 11.39 -18.95
N GLN A 123 -6.15 11.86 -19.39
CA GLN A 123 -5.16 11.08 -20.14
C GLN A 123 -4.48 9.98 -19.31
N ALA A 124 -4.30 10.17 -18.00
CA ALA A 124 -3.73 9.15 -17.11
C ALA A 124 -4.71 7.99 -16.86
N MET A 125 -6.01 8.26 -16.89
CA MET A 125 -7.05 7.22 -16.81
C MET A 125 -7.01 6.31 -18.05
N ALA A 126 -6.79 6.87 -19.25
CA ALA A 126 -6.69 6.10 -20.49
C ALA A 126 -5.47 5.15 -20.50
N ALA A 127 -4.34 5.57 -19.94
CA ALA A 127 -3.14 4.72 -19.83
C ALA A 127 -3.29 3.60 -18.77
N ALA A 128 -4.07 3.83 -17.70
CA ALA A 128 -4.35 2.83 -16.68
C ALA A 128 -5.41 1.79 -17.11
N MET A 129 -6.21 2.09 -18.15
CA MET A 129 -7.23 1.22 -18.73
C MET A 129 -6.69 0.30 -19.84
N GLN A 130 -5.41 0.39 -20.19
CA GLN A 130 -4.79 -0.62 -21.06
C GLN A 130 -4.83 -1.98 -20.34
N PRO A 131 -5.58 -2.97 -20.87
CA PRO A 131 -5.80 -4.22 -20.18
C PRO A 131 -4.44 -4.90 -19.97
N LYS A 132 -4.17 -5.23 -18.70
CA LYS A 132 -3.14 -6.20 -18.35
C LYS A 132 -3.42 -7.44 -19.22
N PRO A 133 -2.50 -7.89 -20.09
CA PRO A 133 -2.76 -9.04 -20.92
C PRO A 133 -3.19 -10.20 -20.02
N PRO A 134 -4.23 -10.96 -20.42
CA PRO A 134 -4.75 -12.03 -19.59
C PRO A 134 -3.58 -12.95 -19.24
N ARG A 135 -3.41 -13.18 -17.93
CA ARG A 135 -2.49 -14.18 -17.43
C ARG A 135 -3.04 -15.52 -17.94
N GLY A 136 -2.54 -15.92 -19.11
CA GLY A 136 -2.95 -17.11 -19.81
C GLY A 136 -2.86 -18.30 -18.88
N ALA A 137 -3.95 -19.06 -18.88
CA ALA A 137 -4.07 -20.38 -18.31
C ALA A 137 -2.88 -21.26 -18.73
N ALA A 138 -2.01 -21.58 -17.77
CA ALA A 138 -1.07 -22.69 -17.86
C ALA A 138 -0.50 -22.96 -16.46
N ALA A 139 -1.28 -23.66 -15.63
CA ALA A 139 -0.80 -24.51 -14.54
C ALA A 139 -1.99 -25.29 -13.98
N SER A 140 -2.60 -26.12 -14.82
CA SER A 140 -3.35 -27.30 -14.37
C SER A 140 -2.52 -28.52 -14.76
N GLU A 141 -1.56 -28.90 -13.93
CA GLU A 141 -0.87 -30.18 -14.09
C GLU A 141 -1.66 -31.25 -13.33
N GLY A 142 -2.60 -31.85 -14.06
CA GLY A 142 -3.12 -33.18 -13.78
C GLY A 142 -2.26 -34.22 -14.51
N LYS A 143 -1.78 -35.17 -13.73
CA LYS A 143 -0.96 -36.35 -14.04
C LYS A 143 -1.64 -37.26 -15.09
N ALA A 144 -0.93 -37.68 -16.13
CA ALA A 144 -1.12 -38.98 -16.81
C ALA A 144 0.07 -39.31 -17.74
N ASP A 145 0.64 -40.48 -17.51
CA ASP A 145 1.69 -41.14 -18.28
C ASP A 145 1.18 -41.65 -19.64
N ALA A 146 1.98 -41.51 -20.72
CA ALA A 146 2.05 -42.48 -21.82
C ALA A 146 3.28 -42.23 -22.71
N LYS A 147 3.90 -43.35 -23.13
CA LYS A 147 5.17 -43.49 -23.84
C LYS A 147 5.14 -43.08 -25.33
N ALA A 148 6.33 -42.69 -25.80
CA ALA A 148 6.96 -42.92 -27.12
C ALA A 148 6.18 -42.57 -28.40
N GLU A 149 6.71 -41.65 -29.21
CA GLU A 149 7.49 -42.04 -30.40
C GLU A 149 8.20 -40.85 -31.06
N THR A 150 9.34 -41.17 -31.64
CA THR A 150 10.26 -40.30 -32.35
C THR A 150 9.60 -39.73 -33.62
N ASN A 151 9.49 -38.41 -33.73
CA ASN A 151 9.61 -37.79 -35.03
C ASN A 151 10.27 -36.41 -34.92
N LYS A 152 11.47 -36.31 -35.50
CA LYS A 152 12.19 -35.08 -35.73
C LYS A 152 11.39 -34.26 -36.74
N THR A 153 10.85 -33.14 -36.31
CA THR A 153 10.39 -32.10 -37.24
C THR A 153 10.82 -30.76 -36.68
N ASP A 154 11.57 -30.04 -37.49
CA ASP A 154 12.27 -28.80 -37.21
C ASP A 154 11.40 -27.79 -36.48
N THR A 155 11.57 -27.72 -35.16
CA THR A 155 11.10 -26.58 -34.39
C THR A 155 12.11 -25.48 -34.62
N LYS A 156 11.75 -24.53 -35.49
CA LYS A 156 12.40 -23.23 -35.63
C LYS A 156 12.50 -22.62 -34.23
N THR A 157 13.65 -22.79 -33.58
CA THR A 157 13.99 -22.10 -32.35
C THR A 157 13.90 -20.62 -32.68
N ALA A 158 12.85 -19.94 -32.20
CA ALA A 158 12.78 -18.50 -32.27
C ALA A 158 14.04 -17.99 -31.55
N GLU A 159 14.98 -17.42 -32.31
CA GLU A 159 16.17 -16.79 -31.76
C GLU A 159 15.72 -15.76 -30.72
N THR A 160 15.87 -16.11 -29.46
CA THR A 160 15.77 -15.18 -28.35
C THR A 160 16.96 -14.25 -28.46
N LYS A 161 16.80 -13.16 -29.22
CA LYS A 161 17.79 -12.07 -29.24
C LYS A 161 18.12 -11.72 -27.79
N PRO A 162 19.41 -11.76 -27.39
CA PRO A 162 19.78 -11.50 -26.01
C PRO A 162 19.27 -10.12 -25.63
N LEU A 163 18.54 -10.05 -24.51
CA LEU A 163 18.08 -8.77 -23.96
C LEU A 163 19.33 -7.91 -23.71
N GLY A 164 19.42 -6.76 -24.39
CA GLY A 164 20.54 -5.84 -24.26
C GLY A 164 20.46 -5.06 -22.96
N PHE A 165 20.75 -5.72 -21.83
CA PHE A 165 20.70 -5.10 -20.51
C PHE A 165 21.60 -3.87 -20.40
N ASP A 166 22.79 -3.96 -20.98
CA ASP A 166 23.72 -2.84 -21.03
C ASP A 166 23.09 -1.65 -21.73
N ARG A 167 22.37 -1.89 -22.83
CA ARG A 167 21.69 -0.84 -23.59
C ARG A 167 20.57 -0.19 -22.77
N VAL A 168 19.73 -1.00 -22.11
CA VAL A 168 18.69 -0.49 -21.21
C VAL A 168 19.31 0.35 -20.10
N TRP A 169 20.40 -0.14 -19.51
CA TRP A 169 21.10 0.52 -18.42
C TRP A 169 21.75 1.83 -18.87
N THR A 170 22.41 1.87 -20.02
CA THR A 170 22.98 3.10 -20.58
C THR A 170 21.90 4.13 -20.87
N THR A 171 20.80 3.75 -21.53
CA THR A 171 19.67 4.66 -21.78
C THR A 171 19.09 5.18 -20.47
N PHE A 172 18.93 4.32 -19.46
CA PHE A 172 18.46 4.73 -18.15
C PHE A 172 19.39 5.76 -17.48
N LEU A 173 20.71 5.51 -17.48
CA LEU A 173 21.69 6.43 -16.90
C LEU A 173 21.67 7.80 -17.58
N GLN A 174 21.48 7.82 -18.90
CA GLN A 174 21.31 9.06 -19.67
C GLN A 174 20.02 9.80 -19.29
N GLN A 175 18.91 9.08 -19.11
CA GLN A 175 17.63 9.69 -18.73
C GLN A 175 17.64 10.26 -17.31
N GLU A 176 18.32 9.60 -16.37
CA GLU A 176 18.43 10.06 -14.98
C GLU A 176 19.56 11.07 -14.74
N ASN A 177 20.38 11.38 -15.76
CA ASN A 177 21.62 12.16 -15.58
C ASN A 177 22.49 11.64 -14.43
N ASN A 178 22.46 10.32 -14.20
CA ASN A 178 23.14 9.63 -13.10
C ASN A 178 22.68 10.04 -11.66
N ASP A 179 21.55 10.75 -11.50
CA ASP A 179 20.99 11.14 -10.19
C ASP A 179 19.96 10.12 -9.67
N TYR A 180 20.45 8.94 -9.29
CA TYR A 180 19.62 7.92 -8.63
C TYR A 180 20.34 7.31 -7.42
N GLY A 181 19.55 6.96 -6.40
CA GLY A 181 20.00 6.21 -5.23
C GLY A 181 19.73 4.72 -5.37
N ARG A 182 18.56 4.36 -5.93
CA ARG A 182 18.14 2.98 -6.15
C ARG A 182 17.46 2.87 -7.51
N ALA A 183 17.72 1.78 -8.21
CA ALA A 183 16.99 1.39 -9.41
C ALA A 183 16.43 -0.03 -9.25
N LEU A 184 15.25 -0.28 -9.78
CA LEU A 184 14.62 -1.59 -9.87
C LEU A 184 14.28 -1.88 -11.33
N LEU A 185 14.96 -2.87 -11.90
CA LEU A 185 14.69 -3.37 -13.24
C LEU A 185 13.70 -4.54 -13.14
N THR A 186 12.57 -4.41 -13.82
CA THR A 186 11.58 -5.47 -13.95
C THR A 186 11.57 -5.96 -15.39
N LEU A 187 11.91 -7.24 -15.56
CA LEU A 187 11.95 -7.89 -16.85
C LEU A 187 10.55 -8.07 -17.44
N PRO A 188 10.39 -8.01 -18.77
CA PRO A 188 9.15 -8.38 -19.42
C PRO A 188 8.80 -9.84 -19.12
N ALA A 189 7.52 -10.10 -18.86
CA ALA A 189 7.03 -11.46 -18.78
C ALA A 189 6.75 -11.97 -20.20
N GLY A 190 7.45 -13.02 -20.63
CA GLY A 190 7.27 -13.63 -21.96
C GLY A 190 8.10 -12.97 -23.05
N ALA A 191 7.62 -13.02 -24.30
CA ALA A 191 8.36 -12.61 -25.50
C ALA A 191 8.49 -11.08 -25.70
N GLY A 192 8.05 -10.25 -24.75
CA GLY A 192 8.18 -8.80 -24.84
C GLY A 192 9.63 -8.34 -24.68
N ALA A 193 9.99 -7.24 -25.34
CA ALA A 193 11.31 -6.61 -25.20
C ALA A 193 11.32 -5.44 -24.19
N ALA A 194 10.17 -4.98 -23.71
CA ALA A 194 10.09 -3.79 -22.85
C ALA A 194 10.52 -4.07 -21.40
N VAL A 195 11.68 -3.57 -21.00
CA VAL A 195 12.15 -3.57 -19.61
C VAL A 195 11.62 -2.33 -18.90
N ARG A 196 11.01 -2.53 -17.73
CA ARG A 196 10.56 -1.44 -16.87
C ARG A 196 11.65 -1.11 -15.86
N VAL A 197 12.07 0.14 -15.82
CA VAL A 197 13.05 0.65 -14.86
C VAL A 197 12.35 1.64 -13.95
N ARG A 198 12.42 1.41 -12.63
CA ARG A 198 12.00 2.39 -11.63
C ARG A 198 13.20 2.92 -10.89
N SER A 199 13.23 4.22 -10.62
CA SER A 199 14.33 4.90 -9.96
C SER A 199 13.83 5.76 -8.82
N TRP A 200 14.62 5.81 -7.75
CA TRP A 200 14.40 6.69 -6.60
C TRP A 200 15.62 7.58 -6.41
N SER A 201 15.41 8.89 -6.27
CA SER A 201 16.48 9.86 -6.00
C SER A 201 17.12 9.60 -4.63
N ARG A 202 18.42 9.92 -4.49
CA ARG A 202 19.15 9.85 -3.21
C ARG A 202 18.59 10.82 -2.17
N SER A 203 17.95 11.89 -2.63
CA SER A 203 17.44 12.97 -1.79
C SER A 203 16.13 12.64 -1.06
N SER A 204 15.40 11.62 -1.50
CA SER A 204 14.07 11.28 -0.97
C SER A 204 14.02 9.91 -0.32
N SER A 205 13.33 9.84 0.82
CA SER A 205 13.01 8.57 1.50
C SER A 205 11.57 8.08 1.24
N LEU A 206 10.83 8.79 0.37
CA LEU A 206 9.46 8.46 0.01
C LEU A 206 9.43 7.48 -1.16
N GLU A 207 8.55 6.49 -1.07
CA GLU A 207 8.42 5.46 -2.10
C GLU A 207 7.71 6.01 -3.36
N SER A 208 6.87 7.04 -3.17
CA SER A 208 6.12 7.71 -4.22
C SER A 208 6.94 8.65 -5.08
N VAL A 209 8.07 9.14 -4.56
CA VAL A 209 9.03 10.00 -5.29
C VAL A 209 9.92 9.09 -6.12
N ARG A 210 9.38 8.66 -7.25
CA ARG A 210 10.07 7.78 -8.19
C ARG A 210 9.72 8.11 -9.62
N ASP A 211 10.67 7.83 -10.48
CA ASP A 211 10.48 7.87 -11.93
C ASP A 211 10.29 6.42 -12.44
N GLU A 212 9.49 6.26 -13.50
CA GLU A 212 9.30 4.98 -14.18
C GLU A 212 9.56 5.16 -15.69
N PHE A 213 10.49 4.36 -16.20
CA PHE A 213 10.81 4.28 -17.63
C PHE A 213 10.42 2.90 -18.15
N ARG A 214 9.96 2.84 -19.39
CA ARG A 214 9.88 1.60 -20.17
C ARG A 214 10.81 1.74 -21.35
N ILE A 215 11.77 0.84 -21.43
CA ILE A 215 12.83 0.87 -22.43
C ILE A 215 12.78 -0.43 -23.20
N ASP A 216 12.79 -0.34 -24.52
CA ASP A 216 12.90 -1.50 -25.38
C ASP A 216 14.32 -2.09 -25.26
N ALA A 217 14.43 -3.34 -24.83
CA ALA A 217 15.71 -4.00 -24.58
C ALA A 217 16.44 -4.44 -25.84
N VAL A 218 15.78 -4.43 -27.01
CA VAL A 218 16.40 -4.74 -28.29
C VAL A 218 16.97 -3.48 -28.91
N THR A 219 16.25 -2.37 -28.88
CA THR A 219 16.65 -1.12 -29.55
C THR A 219 17.27 -0.08 -28.63
N GLY A 220 16.98 -0.13 -27.32
CA GLY A 220 17.40 0.87 -26.35
C GLY A 220 16.51 2.12 -26.32
N HIS A 221 15.45 2.19 -27.13
CA HIS A 221 14.56 3.35 -27.16
C HIS A 221 13.64 3.40 -25.95
N VAL A 222 13.43 4.62 -25.44
CA VAL A 222 12.45 4.88 -24.39
C VAL A 222 11.05 4.83 -24.99
N ILE A 223 10.27 3.83 -24.57
CA ILE A 223 8.87 3.65 -24.96
C ILE A 223 7.97 4.63 -24.18
N SER A 224 8.25 4.81 -22.89
CA SER A 224 7.49 5.75 -22.05
C SER A 224 8.33 6.21 -20.87
N SER A 225 8.18 7.48 -20.49
CA SER A 225 8.74 8.06 -19.26
C SER A 225 7.63 8.67 -18.41
N ASP A 226 7.50 8.22 -17.17
CA ASP A 226 6.60 8.78 -16.17
C ASP A 226 7.45 9.30 -15.01
N ARG A 227 7.71 10.61 -14.99
CA ARG A 227 8.55 11.25 -13.98
C ARG A 227 7.72 11.83 -12.86
N TYR A 228 8.21 11.76 -11.64
CA TYR A 228 7.56 12.37 -10.48
C TYR A 228 7.43 13.89 -10.61
N ALA A 229 8.43 14.54 -11.23
CA ALA A 229 8.43 15.98 -11.47
C ALA A 229 7.21 16.44 -12.28
N ASP A 230 6.81 15.65 -13.28
CA ASP A 230 5.73 15.98 -14.22
C ASP A 230 4.33 15.73 -13.63
N LYS A 231 4.24 15.03 -12.50
CA LYS A 231 2.96 14.72 -11.85
C LYS A 231 2.32 15.96 -11.24
N THR A 232 1.03 16.11 -11.45
CA THR A 232 0.20 17.06 -10.72
C THR A 232 0.15 16.76 -9.23
N LEU A 233 -0.31 17.73 -8.45
CA LEU A 233 -0.57 17.52 -7.02
C LEU A 233 -1.52 16.34 -6.77
N GLY A 234 -2.58 16.19 -7.57
CA GLY A 234 -3.50 15.05 -7.47
C GLY A 234 -2.80 13.71 -7.75
N GLU A 235 -2.03 13.62 -8.83
CA GLU A 235 -1.27 12.40 -9.15
C GLU A 235 -0.18 12.09 -8.12
N ARG A 236 0.44 13.10 -7.50
CA ARG A 236 1.40 12.91 -6.40
C ARG A 236 0.70 12.37 -5.15
N VAL A 237 -0.52 12.82 -4.85
CA VAL A 237 -1.34 12.26 -3.76
C VAL A 237 -1.68 10.79 -4.05
N LEU A 238 -2.13 10.48 -5.27
CA LEU A 238 -2.47 9.12 -5.68
C LEU A 238 -1.24 8.17 -5.65
N ALA A 239 -0.09 8.63 -6.14
CA ALA A 239 1.17 7.90 -6.03
C ALA A 239 1.63 7.74 -4.57
N GLY A 240 1.34 8.75 -3.75
CA GLY A 240 1.69 8.88 -2.34
C GLY A 240 0.80 8.11 -1.36
N VAL A 241 -0.26 7.42 -1.79
CA VAL A 241 -1.21 6.77 -0.87
C VAL A 241 -0.51 5.87 0.15
N LEU A 242 0.49 5.09 -0.25
CA LEU A 242 1.25 4.24 0.68
C LEU A 242 2.04 5.07 1.70
N ASP A 243 2.68 6.13 1.23
CA ASP A 243 3.47 7.03 2.08
C ASP A 243 2.60 7.80 3.06
N ILE A 244 1.41 8.22 2.64
CA ILE A 244 0.40 8.84 3.48
C ILE A 244 -0.10 7.83 4.53
N HIS A 245 -0.42 6.61 4.10
CA HIS A 245 -0.94 5.55 4.98
C HIS A 245 0.01 5.18 6.12
N ARG A 246 1.33 5.23 5.88
CA ARG A 246 2.37 4.91 6.86
C ARG A 246 2.97 6.13 7.57
N GLY A 247 2.43 7.33 7.30
CA GLY A 247 2.94 8.59 7.87
C GLY A 247 4.33 9.02 7.36
N ALA A 248 4.82 8.42 6.28
CA ALA A 248 6.14 8.72 5.73
C ALA A 248 6.27 10.15 5.18
N ILE A 249 5.17 10.74 4.72
CA ILE A 249 5.12 12.12 4.21
C ILE A 249 5.56 13.16 5.25
N LEU A 250 5.43 12.85 6.55
CA LEU A 250 5.85 13.71 7.66
C LEU A 250 7.27 13.36 8.16
N GLY A 251 8.04 12.60 7.37
CA GLY A 251 9.36 12.12 7.75
C GLY A 251 9.34 11.05 8.84
N TRP A 252 10.47 10.90 9.54
CA TRP A 252 10.60 9.92 10.62
C TRP A 252 9.64 10.15 11.81
N PRO A 253 9.32 11.40 12.24
CA PRO A 253 8.38 11.61 13.35
C PRO A 253 6.98 11.13 12.99
N GLY A 254 6.56 11.31 11.73
CA GLY A 254 5.29 10.80 11.22
C GLY A 254 5.20 9.28 11.25
N LYS A 255 6.24 8.60 10.75
CA LYS A 255 6.33 7.13 10.80
C LYS A 255 6.19 6.63 12.24
N LEU A 256 6.88 7.27 13.18
CA LEU A 256 6.78 6.93 14.60
C LEU A 256 5.37 7.17 15.15
N ALA A 257 4.76 8.32 14.85
CA ALA A 257 3.40 8.63 15.30
C ALA A 257 2.36 7.64 14.76
N PHE A 258 2.44 7.27 13.48
CA PHE A 258 1.55 6.29 12.86
C PHE A 258 1.78 4.88 13.41
N MET A 259 3.04 4.51 13.68
CA MET A 259 3.38 3.24 14.31
C MET A 259 2.80 3.15 15.73
N LEU A 260 2.95 4.21 16.54
CA LEU A 260 2.39 4.27 17.89
C LEU A 260 0.86 4.21 17.85
N ALA A 261 0.22 4.97 16.95
CA ALA A 261 -1.23 4.90 16.76
C ALA A 261 -1.66 3.47 16.37
N ALA A 262 -0.97 2.82 15.43
CA ALA A 262 -1.26 1.43 15.04
C ALA A 262 -1.10 0.46 16.23
N ALA A 263 -0.06 0.61 17.05
CA ALA A 263 0.18 -0.22 18.23
C ALA A 263 -0.92 -0.06 19.30
N MET A 264 -1.61 1.09 19.34
CA MET A 264 -2.69 1.34 20.29
C MET A 264 -4.03 0.72 19.88
N MET A 265 -4.18 0.21 18.66
CA MET A 265 -5.48 -0.32 18.20
C MET A 265 -6.05 -1.46 19.06
N PRO A 266 -5.26 -2.48 19.46
CA PRO A 266 -5.76 -3.51 20.37
C PRO A 266 -6.25 -2.94 21.70
N LEU A 267 -5.58 -1.92 22.23
CA LEU A 267 -6.00 -1.24 23.45
C LEU A 267 -7.35 -0.52 23.26
N PHE A 268 -7.57 0.14 22.13
CA PHE A 268 -8.87 0.76 21.80
C PHE A 268 -9.99 -0.27 21.66
N ALA A 269 -9.71 -1.42 21.04
CA ALA A 269 -10.69 -2.51 20.94
C ALA A 269 -11.09 -3.02 22.34
N VAL A 270 -10.12 -3.29 23.22
CA VAL A 270 -10.36 -3.76 24.59
C VAL A 270 -11.10 -2.71 25.42
N THR A 271 -10.62 -1.46 25.44
CA THR A 271 -11.25 -0.39 26.21
C THR A 271 -12.66 -0.06 25.72
N GLY A 272 -12.89 -0.09 24.39
CA GLY A 272 -14.22 0.07 23.81
C GLY A 272 -15.19 -1.05 24.23
N LEU A 273 -14.73 -2.30 24.19
CA LEU A 273 -15.53 -3.46 24.63
C LEU A 273 -15.87 -3.38 26.13
N LEU A 274 -14.92 -3.02 26.99
CA LEU A 274 -15.15 -2.85 28.42
C LEU A 274 -16.19 -1.74 28.70
N LEU A 275 -16.15 -0.63 27.94
CA LEU A 275 -17.13 0.45 28.05
C LEU A 275 -18.53 0.01 27.59
N TYR A 276 -18.61 -0.80 26.54
CA TYR A 276 -19.86 -1.39 26.06
C TYR A 276 -20.48 -2.35 27.09
N LEU A 277 -19.70 -3.32 27.58
CA LEU A 277 -20.15 -4.31 28.57
C LEU A 277 -20.58 -3.65 29.89
N SER A 278 -19.80 -2.66 30.36
CA SER A 278 -20.17 -1.91 31.57
C SER A 278 -21.48 -1.14 31.39
N ARG A 279 -21.71 -0.50 30.23
CA ARG A 279 -23.01 0.15 29.93
C ARG A 279 -24.17 -0.83 29.99
N ARG A 280 -24.00 -2.05 29.45
CA ARG A 280 -25.05 -3.08 29.44
C ARG A 280 -25.37 -3.59 30.85
N ARG A 281 -24.35 -3.79 31.70
CA ARG A 281 -24.54 -4.22 33.09
C ARG A 281 -25.36 -3.20 33.90
N HIS A 282 -25.07 -1.91 33.73
CA HIS A 282 -25.80 -0.84 34.42
C HIS A 282 -27.21 -0.57 33.85
N ARG A 283 -27.58 -1.15 32.70
CA ARG A 283 -28.97 -1.08 32.19
C ARG A 283 -29.84 -2.24 32.67
N ARG A 284 -29.25 -3.25 33.30
CA ARG A 284 -29.93 -4.45 33.83
C ARG A 284 -30.11 -4.40 35.35
N LEU A 285 -29.50 -3.42 36.00
CA LEU A 285 -29.70 -3.04 37.40
C LEU A 285 -30.66 -1.86 37.42
#